data_AF-A0A371NUG1-F1
#
_entry.id   AF-A0A371NUG1-F1
#
_cell.length_a   1.000
_cell.length_b   1.000
_cell.length_c   1.000
_cell.angle_alpha   90.00
_cell.angle_beta   90.00
_cell.angle_gamma   90.00
#
_symmetry.space_group_name_H-M   'P 1'
#
loop_
_entity.id
_entity.type
_entity.pdbx_description
1 polymer ?
#
loop_
_entity_poly.entity_id
_entity_poly.type
_entity_poly.pdbx_seq_one_letter_code
_entity_poly.pdbx_strand_id
1 'polypeptide(L)'
;MTEASVDVRTQRSALTKLFSATALYTGLGLAAGLFYREFTKANGFPEGFPGQLAVTHTHLLVLGMIVPLIVLALEKTFRLSESRLFGWFFWIYNAGVVLTTAMMVWHGSLQVLGVKGSAAISGIAGLGHILIGAGFVLLLVTLGKAIRRG
;
A
#
# COMPACT_ATOMS: atom_id res chain seq x y z
N MET A 1 -33.34 2.10 -16.93
CA MET A 1 -32.06 1.54 -16.44
C MET A 1 -32.19 1.44 -14.92
N THR A 2 -32.16 0.25 -14.33
CA THR A 2 -32.54 0.01 -12.91
C THR A 2 -31.33 0.17 -11.97
N GLU A 3 -31.54 0.60 -10.73
CA GLU A 3 -30.47 0.84 -9.72
C GLU A 3 -29.56 -0.38 -9.51
N ALA A 4 -30.10 -1.59 -9.57
CA ALA A 4 -29.35 -2.84 -9.47
C ALA A 4 -28.23 -2.98 -10.54
N SER A 5 -28.43 -2.39 -11.74
CA SER A 5 -27.45 -2.46 -12.82
C SER A 5 -26.25 -1.52 -12.63
N VAL A 6 -26.43 -0.40 -11.93
CA VAL A 6 -25.39 0.58 -11.62
C VAL A 6 -24.47 0.05 -10.52
N ASP A 7 -25.08 -0.59 -9.54
CA ASP A 7 -24.44 -1.10 -8.34
C ASP A 7 -23.51 -2.29 -8.64
N VAL A 8 -23.97 -3.25 -9.46
CA VAL A 8 -23.13 -4.36 -9.97
C VAL A 8 -21.92 -3.83 -10.78
N ARG A 9 -22.10 -2.79 -11.58
CA ARG A 9 -21.02 -2.19 -12.37
C ARG A 9 -19.99 -1.49 -11.49
N THR A 10 -20.45 -0.81 -10.45
CA THR A 10 -19.61 -0.10 -9.47
C THR A 10 -18.74 -1.10 -8.70
N GLN A 11 -19.36 -2.17 -8.17
CA GLN A 11 -18.66 -3.24 -7.47
C GLN A 11 -17.61 -3.91 -8.36
N ARG A 12 -17.96 -4.23 -9.62
CA ARG A 12 -17.02 -4.85 -10.57
C ARG A 12 -15.81 -3.96 -10.84
N SER A 13 -16.02 -2.65 -11.00
CA SER A 13 -14.93 -1.69 -11.20
C SER A 13 -14.01 -1.61 -9.98
N ALA A 14 -14.57 -1.60 -8.77
CA ALA A 14 -13.78 -1.61 -7.52
C ALA A 14 -12.93 -2.87 -7.38
N LEU A 15 -13.51 -4.05 -7.65
CA LEU A 15 -12.79 -5.33 -7.63
C LEU A 15 -11.62 -5.34 -8.62
N THR A 16 -11.82 -4.85 -9.84
CA THR A 16 -10.73 -4.75 -10.83
C THR A 16 -9.62 -3.83 -10.34
N LYS A 17 -9.95 -2.66 -9.76
CA LYS A 17 -8.95 -1.72 -9.23
C LYS A 17 -8.14 -2.33 -8.09
N LEU A 18 -8.80 -3.00 -7.14
CA LEU A 18 -8.13 -3.67 -6.02
C LEU A 18 -7.24 -4.81 -6.50
N PHE A 19 -7.69 -5.58 -7.50
CA PHE A 19 -6.88 -6.64 -8.09
C PHE A 19 -5.64 -6.08 -8.79
N SER A 20 -5.81 -5.05 -9.63
CA SER A 20 -4.69 -4.39 -10.30
C SER A 20 -3.70 -3.80 -9.30
N ALA A 21 -4.18 -3.16 -8.23
CA ALA A 21 -3.32 -2.68 -7.15
C ALA A 21 -2.53 -3.82 -6.50
N THR A 22 -3.22 -4.90 -6.11
CA THR A 22 -2.59 -6.09 -5.51
C THR A 22 -1.49 -6.63 -6.40
N ALA A 23 -1.78 -6.89 -7.67
CA ALA A 23 -0.82 -7.44 -8.64
C ALA A 23 0.39 -6.51 -8.84
N LEU A 24 0.15 -5.19 -8.95
CA LEU A 24 1.20 -4.20 -9.08
C LEU A 24 2.13 -4.22 -7.86
N TYR A 25 1.58 -4.16 -6.65
CA TYR A 25 2.38 -4.17 -5.42
C TYR A 25 3.07 -5.51 -5.16
N THR A 26 2.51 -6.63 -5.58
CA THR A 26 3.23 -7.92 -5.57
C THR A 26 4.48 -7.82 -6.43
N GLY A 27 4.35 -7.33 -7.67
CA GLY A 27 5.48 -7.13 -8.57
C GLY A 27 6.53 -6.18 -7.99
N LEU A 28 6.09 -5.02 -7.48
CA LEU A 28 6.98 -4.05 -6.83
C LEU A 28 7.66 -4.61 -5.58
N GLY A 29 6.94 -5.38 -4.77
CA GLY A 29 7.48 -6.02 -3.58
C GLY A 29 8.58 -7.01 -3.93
N LEU A 30 8.33 -7.92 -4.88
CA LEU A 30 9.33 -8.88 -5.36
C LEU A 30 10.55 -8.17 -5.96
N ALA A 31 10.33 -7.14 -6.80
CA ALA A 31 11.40 -6.32 -7.37
C ALA A 31 12.22 -5.61 -6.29
N ALA A 32 11.58 -5.08 -5.25
CA ALA A 32 12.26 -4.44 -4.12
C ALA A 32 13.12 -5.43 -3.32
N GLY A 33 12.65 -6.68 -3.17
CA GLY A 33 13.42 -7.74 -2.53
C GLY A 33 14.68 -8.10 -3.32
N LEU A 34 14.56 -8.22 -4.65
CA LEU A 34 15.71 -8.42 -5.53
C LEU A 34 16.66 -7.22 -5.51
N PHE A 35 16.13 -6.01 -5.64
CA PHE A 35 16.91 -4.77 -5.60
C PHE A 35 17.72 -4.66 -4.31
N TYR A 36 17.11 -4.93 -3.15
CA TYR A 36 17.81 -4.95 -1.86
C TYR A 36 19.02 -5.88 -1.88
N ARG A 37 18.86 -7.13 -2.36
CA ARG A 37 19.93 -8.13 -2.38
C ARG A 37 21.07 -7.73 -3.31
N GLU A 38 20.74 -7.35 -4.54
CA GLU A 38 21.75 -7.01 -5.55
C GLU A 38 22.46 -5.68 -5.21
N PHE A 39 21.73 -4.68 -4.73
CA PHE A 39 22.29 -3.37 -4.40
C PHE A 39 23.22 -3.42 -3.19
N THR A 40 22.85 -4.14 -2.13
CA THR A 40 23.72 -4.31 -0.95
C THR A 40 24.98 -5.09 -1.29
N LYS A 41 24.84 -6.18 -2.04
CA LYS A 41 25.97 -6.97 -2.54
C LYS A 41 26.92 -6.16 -3.41
N ALA A 42 26.39 -5.35 -4.34
CA ALA A 42 27.19 -4.48 -5.21
C ALA A 42 27.99 -3.41 -4.43
N ASN A 43 27.50 -3.00 -3.26
CA ASN A 43 28.17 -2.05 -2.36
C ASN A 43 29.00 -2.74 -1.26
N GLY A 44 29.28 -4.04 -1.38
CA GLY A 44 30.17 -4.78 -0.47
C GLY A 44 29.55 -5.19 0.86
N PHE A 45 28.24 -5.07 1.04
CA PHE A 45 27.55 -5.55 2.23
C PHE A 45 27.24 -7.05 2.13
N PRO A 46 27.28 -7.80 3.24
CA PRO A 46 26.90 -9.21 3.27
C PRO A 46 25.39 -9.39 2.99
N GLU A 47 25.02 -10.55 2.45
CA GLU A 47 23.60 -10.90 2.26
C GLU A 47 22.86 -10.84 3.60
N GLY A 48 21.68 -10.21 3.62
CA GLY A 48 20.89 -10.10 4.84
C GLY A 48 21.27 -8.91 5.76
N PHE A 49 22.09 -7.96 5.28
CA PHE A 49 22.42 -6.76 6.03
C PHE A 49 21.16 -6.01 6.52
N PRO A 50 20.98 -5.84 7.85
CA PRO A 50 19.81 -5.17 8.39
C PRO A 50 19.84 -3.69 8.01
N GLY A 51 18.84 -3.23 7.27
CA GLY A 51 18.75 -1.84 6.81
C GLY A 51 17.38 -1.48 6.28
N GLN A 52 17.16 -0.20 5.99
CA GLN A 52 15.83 0.28 5.60
C GLN A 52 15.34 -0.31 4.26
N LEU A 53 16.24 -0.72 3.36
CA LEU A 53 15.85 -1.47 2.16
C LEU A 53 15.24 -2.84 2.48
N ALA A 54 15.75 -3.54 3.50
CA ALA A 54 15.27 -4.89 3.84
C ALA A 54 13.81 -4.86 4.30
N VAL A 55 13.42 -3.80 5.04
CA VAL A 55 12.05 -3.61 5.50
C VAL A 55 11.10 -3.09 4.41
N THR A 56 11.60 -2.47 3.32
CA THR A 56 10.76 -2.04 2.20
C THR A 56 10.02 -3.21 1.56
N HIS A 57 10.69 -4.35 1.39
CA HIS A 57 10.10 -5.55 0.79
C HIS A 57 8.87 -6.02 1.56
N THR A 58 8.98 -6.14 2.88
CA THR A 58 7.88 -6.60 3.74
C THR A 58 6.73 -5.59 3.79
N HIS A 59 7.02 -4.29 3.79
CA HIS A 59 5.97 -3.26 3.76
C HIS A 59 5.22 -3.26 2.42
N LEU A 60 5.91 -3.42 1.29
CA LEU A 60 5.25 -3.55 -0.02
C LEU A 60 4.37 -4.79 -0.09
N LEU A 61 4.84 -5.94 0.40
CA LEU A 61 4.03 -7.17 0.39
C LEU A 61 2.84 -7.08 1.36
N VAL A 62 3.03 -6.59 2.58
CA VAL A 62 1.94 -6.54 3.56
C VAL A 62 0.98 -5.41 3.23
N LEU A 63 1.46 -4.17 3.12
CA LEU A 63 0.60 -3.00 2.93
C LEU A 63 0.13 -2.85 1.47
N GLY A 64 0.97 -3.21 0.51
CA GLY A 64 0.64 -3.10 -0.91
C GLY A 64 -0.10 -4.32 -1.46
N MET A 65 0.23 -5.55 -1.05
CA MET A 65 -0.43 -6.75 -1.57
C MET A 65 -1.49 -7.30 -0.63
N ILE A 66 -1.14 -7.63 0.62
CA ILE A 66 -2.06 -8.33 1.54
C ILE A 66 -3.28 -7.47 1.87
N VAL A 67 -3.09 -6.19 2.23
CA VAL A 67 -4.22 -5.33 2.59
C VAL A 67 -5.20 -5.14 1.43
N PRO A 68 -4.79 -4.76 0.20
CA PRO A 68 -5.73 -4.68 -0.92
C PRO A 68 -6.39 -6.01 -1.28
N LEU A 69 -5.70 -7.15 -1.10
CA LEU A 69 -6.29 -8.47 -1.28
C LEU A 69 -7.39 -8.76 -0.26
N ILE A 70 -7.17 -8.41 1.02
CA ILE A 70 -8.20 -8.50 2.07
C ILE A 70 -9.38 -7.59 1.72
N VAL A 71 -9.10 -6.34 1.32
CA VAL A 71 -10.15 -5.40 0.93
C VAL A 71 -10.92 -5.89 -0.29
N LEU A 72 -10.28 -6.59 -1.23
CA LEU A 72 -10.95 -7.22 -2.38
C LEU A 72 -11.96 -8.27 -1.91
N ALA A 73 -11.58 -9.11 -0.95
CA ALA A 73 -12.50 -10.08 -0.35
C ALA A 73 -13.66 -9.37 0.38
N LEU A 74 -13.38 -8.32 1.15
CA LEU A 74 -14.40 -7.54 1.84
C LEU A 74 -15.34 -6.81 0.86
N GLU A 75 -14.83 -6.27 -0.24
CA GLU A 75 -15.64 -5.64 -1.28
C GLU A 75 -16.58 -6.64 -1.95
N LYS A 76 -16.11 -7.87 -2.17
CA LYS A 76 -16.93 -8.94 -2.74
C LYS A 76 -18.09 -9.33 -1.81
N THR A 77 -17.88 -9.29 -0.50
CA THR A 77 -18.88 -9.69 0.51
C THR A 77 -19.80 -8.56 0.95
N PHE A 78 -19.27 -7.35 1.16
CA PHE A 78 -19.97 -6.24 1.81
C PHE A 78 -20.25 -5.04 0.90
N ARG A 79 -19.80 -5.07 -0.37
CA ARG A 79 -20.07 -4.02 -1.36
C ARG A 79 -19.68 -2.62 -0.85
N LEU A 80 -18.48 -2.53 -0.28
CA LEU A 80 -17.95 -1.31 0.34
C LEU A 80 -17.95 -0.11 -0.63
N SER A 81 -17.77 -0.36 -1.93
CA SER A 81 -17.75 0.67 -2.98
C SER A 81 -19.06 1.43 -3.19
N GLU A 82 -20.18 0.95 -2.65
CA GLU A 82 -21.43 1.72 -2.58
C GLU A 82 -21.29 2.99 -1.72
N SER A 83 -20.33 3.00 -0.79
CA SER A 83 -20.01 4.17 0.03
C SER A 83 -18.97 5.04 -0.65
N ARG A 84 -19.22 6.36 -0.72
CA ARG A 84 -18.22 7.33 -1.20
C ARG A 84 -16.93 7.32 -0.36
N LEU A 85 -17.00 6.88 0.90
CA LEU A 85 -15.82 6.75 1.77
C LEU A 85 -14.84 5.69 1.28
N PHE A 86 -15.31 4.66 0.57
CA PHE A 86 -14.44 3.65 -0.03
C PHE A 86 -13.50 4.25 -1.08
N GLY A 87 -14.01 5.18 -1.91
CA GLY A 87 -13.19 5.89 -2.88
C GLY A 87 -12.09 6.73 -2.21
N TRP A 88 -12.42 7.43 -1.13
CA TRP A 88 -11.45 8.19 -0.33
C TRP A 88 -10.41 7.28 0.32
N PHE A 89 -10.85 6.18 0.94
CA PHE A 89 -9.98 5.15 1.48
C PHE A 89 -8.97 4.70 0.42
N PHE A 90 -9.46 4.29 -0.76
CA PHE A 90 -8.63 3.71 -1.80
C PHE A 90 -7.49 4.65 -2.20
N TRP A 91 -7.81 5.93 -2.46
CA TRP A 91 -6.79 6.90 -2.89
C TRP A 91 -5.84 7.30 -1.77
N ILE A 92 -6.35 7.60 -0.56
CA ILE A 92 -5.53 8.02 0.58
C ILE A 92 -4.58 6.90 1.02
N TYR A 93 -5.10 5.67 1.11
CA TYR A 93 -4.32 4.51 1.50
C TYR A 93 -3.20 4.22 0.49
N ASN A 94 -3.52 4.15 -0.81
CA ASN A 94 -2.52 3.89 -1.85
C ASN A 94 -1.46 4.99 -1.92
N ALA A 95 -1.86 6.27 -1.80
CA ALA A 95 -0.92 7.37 -1.74
C ALA A 95 0.04 7.25 -0.54
N GLY A 96 -0.47 6.87 0.63
CA GLY A 96 0.34 6.61 1.82
C GLY A 96 1.32 5.45 1.65
N VAL A 97 0.89 4.34 1.05
CA VAL A 97 1.75 3.17 0.78
C VAL A 97 2.86 3.55 -0.20
N VAL A 98 2.53 4.20 -1.32
CA VAL A 98 3.52 4.64 -2.32
C VAL A 98 4.52 5.62 -1.71
N LEU A 99 4.05 6.62 -0.96
CA LEU A 99 4.92 7.60 -0.32
C LEU A 99 5.88 6.95 0.69
N THR A 100 5.35 6.08 1.56
CA THR A 100 6.14 5.39 2.58
C THR A 100 7.21 4.52 1.93
N THR A 101 6.82 3.69 0.96
CA THR A 101 7.74 2.75 0.30
C THR A 101 8.77 3.48 -0.56
N ALA A 102 8.40 4.54 -1.27
CA ALA A 102 9.36 5.38 -2.00
C ALA A 102 10.40 6.00 -1.07
N MET A 103 9.99 6.50 0.10
CA MET A 103 10.93 7.05 1.09
C MET A 103 11.82 5.98 1.73
N MET A 104 11.32 4.77 1.94
CA MET A 104 12.15 3.67 2.44
C MET A 104 13.22 3.24 1.42
N VAL A 105 12.87 3.17 0.12
CA VAL A 105 13.84 2.92 -0.96
C VAL A 105 14.88 4.03 -1.00
N TRP A 106 14.44 5.30 -1.00
CA TRP A 106 15.33 6.45 -1.08
C TRP A 106 16.28 6.52 0.10
N HIS A 107 15.76 6.52 1.33
CA HIS A 107 16.57 6.63 2.54
C HIS A 107 17.45 5.41 2.74
N GLY A 108 16.93 4.21 2.46
CA GLY A 108 17.73 2.99 2.49
C GLY A 108 18.90 3.07 1.51
N SER A 109 18.68 3.56 0.29
CA SER A 109 19.75 3.66 -0.71
C SER A 109 20.83 4.64 -0.26
N LEU A 110 20.44 5.79 0.32
CA LEU A 110 21.39 6.74 0.91
C LEU A 110 22.19 6.12 2.06
N GLN A 111 21.55 5.31 2.91
CA GLN A 111 22.21 4.61 4.02
C GLN A 111 23.30 3.66 3.52
N VAL A 112 23.01 2.87 2.48
CA VAL A 112 24.00 1.96 1.87
C VAL A 112 25.15 2.73 1.22
N LEU A 113 24.87 3.89 0.63
CA LEU A 113 25.90 4.79 0.06
C LEU A 113 26.69 5.58 1.11
N GLY A 114 26.40 5.42 2.41
CA GLY A 114 27.07 6.17 3.48
C GLY A 114 26.70 7.66 3.52
N VAL A 115 25.66 8.08 2.81
CA VAL A 115 25.19 9.47 2.77
C VAL A 115 24.24 9.70 3.95
N LYS A 116 24.53 10.72 4.78
CA LYS A 116 23.65 11.09 5.89
C LYS A 116 22.27 11.51 5.35
N GLY A 117 21.23 10.80 5.78
CA GLY A 117 19.85 11.19 5.52
C GLY A 117 19.52 12.54 6.17
N SER A 118 18.66 13.32 5.52
CA SER A 118 18.21 14.62 6.05
C SER A 118 16.95 14.46 6.91
N ALA A 119 16.75 15.39 7.85
CA ALA A 119 15.51 15.46 8.65
C ALA A 119 14.25 15.60 7.78
N ALA A 120 14.37 16.22 6.60
CA ALA A 120 13.29 16.34 5.63
C ALA A 120 12.79 14.97 5.13
N ILE A 121 13.68 14.00 4.90
CA ILE A 121 13.30 12.65 4.45
C ILE A 121 12.50 11.93 5.54
N SER A 122 12.90 12.08 6.80
CA SER A 122 12.17 11.52 7.94
C SER A 122 10.79 12.14 8.09
N GLY A 123 10.66 13.46 7.90
CA GLY A 123 9.38 14.16 7.92
C GLY A 123 8.41 13.68 6.84
N ILE A 124 8.88 13.51 5.60
CA ILE A 124 8.07 13.01 4.48
C ILE A 124 7.66 11.55 4.69
N ALA A 125 8.55 10.71 5.24
CA ALA A 125 8.20 9.34 5.63
C ALA A 125 7.11 9.28 6.72
N GLY A 126 7.08 10.26 7.63
CA GLY A 126 6.02 10.43 8.62
C GLY A 126 4.65 10.74 7.99
N LEU A 127 4.62 11.55 6.93
CA LEU A 127 3.37 11.82 6.18
C LEU A 127 2.78 10.56 5.56
N GLY A 128 3.63 9.67 5.04
CA GLY A 128 3.21 8.37 4.53
C GLY A 128 2.45 7.54 5.58
N HIS A 129 2.97 7.48 6.81
CA HIS A 129 2.32 6.79 7.92
C HIS A 129 0.98 7.43 8.32
N ILE A 130 0.91 8.76 8.34
CA ILE A 130 -0.35 9.47 8.64
C ILE A 130 -1.42 9.14 7.59
N LEU A 131 -1.05 9.13 6.30
CA LEU A 131 -1.96 8.77 5.22
C LEU A 131 -2.44 7.32 5.32
N ILE A 132 -1.53 6.37 5.61
CA ILE A 132 -1.90 4.96 5.82
C ILE A 132 -2.89 4.84 6.99
N GLY A 133 -2.61 5.51 8.11
CA GLY A 133 -3.48 5.54 9.28
C GLY A 133 -4.86 6.11 8.97
N ALA A 134 -4.92 7.25 8.28
CA ALA A 134 -6.17 7.84 7.81
C ALA A 134 -6.94 6.91 6.87
N GLY A 135 -6.22 6.19 5.98
CA GLY A 135 -6.78 5.13 5.15
C GLY A 135 -7.45 4.04 5.97
N PHE A 136 -6.76 3.48 6.98
CA PHE A 136 -7.36 2.45 7.83
C PHE A 136 -8.60 2.93 8.58
N VAL A 137 -8.61 4.17 9.07
CA VAL A 137 -9.81 4.76 9.70
C VAL A 137 -10.97 4.80 8.69
N LEU A 138 -10.73 5.26 7.46
CA LEU A 138 -11.77 5.29 6.43
C LEU A 138 -12.27 3.89 6.06
N LEU A 139 -11.38 2.89 6.02
CA LEU A 139 -11.75 1.50 5.79
C LEU A 139 -12.68 0.98 6.89
N LEU A 140 -12.30 1.17 8.16
CA LEU A 140 -13.10 0.72 9.31
C LEU A 140 -14.46 1.41 9.38
N VAL A 141 -14.53 2.72 9.12
CA VAL A 141 -15.79 3.46 9.06
C VAL A 141 -16.67 2.96 7.92
N THR A 142 -16.08 2.68 6.75
CA THR A 142 -16.81 2.16 5.59
C THR A 142 -17.36 0.76 5.87
N LEU A 143 -16.53 -0.13 6.41
CA LEU A 143 -16.92 -1.49 6.79
C LEU A 143 -18.00 -1.48 7.88
N GLY A 144 -17.86 -0.68 8.92
CA GLY A 144 -18.86 -0.53 9.98
C GLY A 144 -20.19 0.07 9.50
N LYS A 145 -20.20 0.83 8.40
CA LYS A 145 -21.43 1.24 7.73
C LYS A 145 -22.04 0.10 6.92
N ALA A 146 -21.24 -0.67 6.20
CA ALA A 146 -21.71 -1.79 5.40
C ALA A 146 -22.32 -2.90 6.25
N ILE A 147 -21.70 -3.24 7.40
CA ILE A 147 -22.21 -4.23 8.35
C ILE A 147 -23.59 -3.85 8.90
N ARG A 148 -23.88 -2.54 9.06
CA ARG A 148 -25.19 -2.07 9.55
C ARG A 148 -26.28 -1.99 8.47
N ARG A 149 -25.91 -2.18 7.20
CA ARG A 149 -26.83 -2.15 6.05
C ARG A 149 -27.32 -3.55 5.67
N GLY A 150 -26.51 -4.57 5.92
CA GLY A 150 -26.87 -5.99 5.75
C GLY A 150 -27.61 -6.51 6.97
#